data_AF-A0A495LAU2-F1
#
_entry.id   AF-A0A495LAU2-F1
#
_cell.length_a   1.000
_cell.length_b   1.000
_cell.length_c   1.000
_cell.angle_alpha   90.00
_cell.angle_beta   90.00
_cell.angle_gamma   90.00
#
_symmetry.space_group_name_H-M   'P 1'
#
loop_
_entity.id
_entity.type
_entity.pdbx_description
1 polymer ?
#
loop_
_entity_poly.entity_id
_entity_poly.type
_entity_poly.pdbx_seq_one_letter_code
_entity_poly.pdbx_strand_id
1 'polypeptide(L)' 'MAEKTPSALRRFRTTDELWRKFGDAVERSSDPEADMSKVLRSFVRWYVGEPGAKMPERPEPEEK' A
#
# COMPACT_ATOMS: atom_id res chain seq x y z
N MET A 1 18.25 19.25 -0.06
CA MET A 1 17.18 18.31 -0.42
C MET A 1 17.79 16.92 -0.44
N ALA A 2 17.70 16.16 0.65
CA ALA A 2 18.38 14.86 0.74
C ALA A 2 17.67 13.83 -0.13
N GLU A 3 18.42 13.25 -1.06
CA GLU A 3 18.01 12.17 -1.95
C GLU A 3 17.47 11.00 -1.11
N LYS A 4 16.15 10.73 -1.22
CA LYS A 4 15.52 9.55 -0.60
C LYS A 4 15.85 8.31 -1.44
N THR A 5 17.08 7.83 -1.38
CA THR A 5 17.41 6.46 -1.80
C THR A 5 16.47 5.50 -1.05
N PRO A 6 15.89 4.48 -1.69
CA PRO A 6 15.08 3.50 -0.96
C PRO A 6 15.95 2.88 0.14
N SER A 7 15.67 3.27 1.38
CA SER A 7 16.32 2.70 2.56
C SER A 7 15.93 1.22 2.66
N ALA A 8 16.82 0.43 3.28
CA ALA A 8 16.76 -1.02 3.39
C ALA A 8 15.34 -1.60 3.58
N LEU A 9 15.11 -2.80 3.03
CA LEU A 9 13.84 -3.52 3.16
C LEU A 9 13.36 -3.54 4.62
N ARG A 10 12.25 -2.86 4.89
CA ARG A 10 11.58 -2.95 6.21
C ARG A 10 10.68 -4.17 6.21
N ARG A 11 10.94 -5.09 7.13
CA ARG A 11 10.09 -6.27 7.32
C ARG A 11 8.79 -5.84 8.00
N PHE A 12 7.68 -6.07 7.34
CA PHE A 12 6.34 -5.90 7.92
C PHE A 12 5.89 -7.24 8.50
N ARG A 13 5.42 -7.24 9.76
CA ARG A 13 4.87 -8.45 10.40
C ARG A 13 3.36 -8.32 10.44
N THR A 14 2.68 -9.34 9.92
CA THR A 14 1.23 -9.46 9.92
C THR A 14 0.85 -10.94 9.92
N THR A 15 -0.42 -11.25 10.12
CA THR A 15 -0.94 -12.60 9.89
C THR A 15 -0.96 -12.93 8.40
N ASP A 16 -0.74 -14.20 8.07
CA ASP A 16 -0.76 -14.70 6.69
C ASP A 16 -2.11 -14.42 6.01
N GLU A 17 -3.21 -14.62 6.76
CA GLU A 17 -4.57 -14.33 6.28
C GLU A 17 -4.76 -12.86 5.91
N LEU A 18 -4.26 -11.93 6.75
CA LEU A 18 -4.37 -10.51 6.46
C LEU A 18 -3.47 -10.10 5.28
N TRP A 19 -2.28 -10.72 5.17
CA TRP A 19 -1.38 -10.48 4.03
C TRP A 19 -1.99 -10.93 2.71
N ARG A 20 -2.63 -12.10 2.70
CA ARG A 20 -3.34 -12.62 1.54
C ARG A 20 -4.49 -11.70 1.12
N LYS A 21 -5.38 -11.35 2.06
CA LYS A 21 -6.49 -10.41 1.83
C LYS A 21 -6.00 -9.05 1.30
N PHE A 22 -4.85 -8.59 1.76
CA PHE A 22 -4.23 -7.37 1.25
C PHE A 22 -3.77 -7.54 -0.20
N GLY A 23 -3.12 -8.66 -0.54
CA GLY A 23 -2.77 -9.00 -1.91
C GLY A 23 -4.00 -9.04 -2.83
N ASP A 24 -5.04 -9.77 -2.44
CA ASP A 24 -6.31 -9.84 -3.17
C ASP A 24 -6.93 -8.45 -3.40
N ALA A 25 -6.88 -7.57 -2.39
CA ALA A 25 -7.38 -6.21 -2.52
C ALA A 25 -6.52 -5.36 -3.48
N VAL A 26 -5.20 -5.53 -3.45
CA VAL A 26 -4.31 -4.81 -4.37
C VAL A 26 -4.55 -5.26 -5.81
N GLU A 27 -4.76 -6.55 -6.06
CA GLU A 27 -5.06 -7.08 -7.41
C GLU A 27 -6.41 -6.59 -7.96
N ARG A 28 -7.37 -6.28 -7.10
CA ARG A 28 -8.68 -5.70 -7.48
C ARG A 28 -8.64 -4.18 -7.66
N SER A 29 -7.54 -3.54 -7.29
CA SER A 29 -7.39 -2.10 -7.45
C SER A 29 -7.48 -1.74 -8.93
N SER A 30 -8.15 -0.63 -9.26
CA SER A 30 -8.27 -0.14 -10.64
C SER A 30 -6.96 0.41 -11.22
N ASP A 31 -5.88 0.44 -10.42
CA ASP A 31 -4.56 0.90 -10.83
C ASP A 31 -3.77 -0.28 -11.46
N PRO A 32 -3.44 -0.22 -12.76
CA PRO A 32 -2.77 -1.33 -13.47
C PRO A 32 -1.32 -1.56 -13.02
N GLU A 33 -0.76 -0.66 -12.21
CA GLU A 33 0.57 -0.76 -11.63
C GLU A 33 0.50 -0.89 -10.09
N ALA A 34 -0.63 -1.40 -9.56
CA ALA A 34 -0.83 -1.56 -8.13
C ALA A 34 0.01 -2.73 -7.60
N ASP A 35 1.07 -2.40 -6.89
CA ASP A 35 1.84 -3.36 -6.10
C ASP A 35 1.54 -3.21 -4.61
N MET A 36 1.63 -4.31 -3.86
CA MET A 36 1.54 -4.31 -2.39
C MET A 36 2.49 -3.28 -1.78
N SER A 37 3.71 -3.17 -2.31
CA SER A 37 4.69 -2.17 -1.87
C SER A 37 4.30 -0.74 -2.23
N LYS A 38 3.68 -0.51 -3.39
CA LYS A 38 3.22 0.81 -3.83
C LYS A 38 2.09 1.30 -2.93
N VAL A 39 1.09 0.45 -2.69
CA VAL A 39 -0.04 0.75 -1.80
C VAL A 39 0.44 1.01 -0.38
N LEU A 40 1.36 0.18 0.16
CA LEU A 40 1.92 0.37 1.49
C LEU A 40 2.70 1.70 1.60
N ARG A 41 3.50 2.05 0.59
CA ARG A 41 4.23 3.34 0.56
C ARG A 41 3.27 4.53 0.48
N SER A 42 2.24 4.46 -0.35
CA SER A 42 1.20 5.49 -0.45
C SER A 42 0.45 5.65 0.87
N PHE A 43 0.09 4.55 1.52
CA PHE A 43 -0.53 4.56 2.84
C PHE A 43 0.38 5.20 3.88
N VAL A 44 1.67 4.83 3.92
CA VAL A 44 2.64 5.42 4.86
C VAL A 44 2.80 6.92 4.60
N ARG A 45 2.92 7.37 3.33
CA ARG A 45 3.01 8.78 2.97
C ARG A 45 1.77 9.56 3.41
N TRP A 46 0.58 8.99 3.20
CA TRP A 46 -0.68 9.58 3.66
C TRP A 46 -0.74 9.64 5.19
N TYR A 47 -0.36 8.56 5.87
CA TYR A 47 -0.40 8.46 7.34
C TYR A 47 0.54 9.47 8.03
N VAL A 48 1.71 9.76 7.43
CA VAL A 48 2.65 10.77 7.96
C VAL A 48 2.32 12.21 7.50
N GLY A 49 1.27 12.40 6.68
CA GLY A 49 0.87 13.71 6.17
C GLY A 49 1.85 14.32 5.17
N GLU A 50 2.50 13.51 4.33
CA GLU A 50 3.40 14.03 3.28
C GLU A 50 2.61 14.92 2.28
N PRO A 51 3.12 16.10 1.91
CA PRO A 51 2.45 16.96 0.93
C PRO A 51 2.23 16.24 -0.41
N GLY A 52 0.97 16.19 -0.86
CA GLY A 52 0.57 15.50 -2.09
C GLY A 52 0.26 14.01 -1.92
N ALA A 53 0.38 13.46 -0.72
CA ALA A 53 -0.03 12.09 -0.45
C ALA A 53 -1.56 11.95 -0.51
N LYS A 54 -2.03 10.98 -1.30
CA LYS A 54 -3.45 10.62 -1.40
C LYS A 54 -3.70 9.33 -0.64
N MET A 55 -4.85 9.25 0.02
CA MET A 55 -5.32 8.00 0.62
C MET A 55 -5.48 6.98 -0.52
N PRO A 56 -4.85 5.79 -0.44
CA PRO A 56 -5.08 4.76 -1.44
C PRO A 56 -6.57 4.37 -1.44
N GLU A 57 -7.13 4.26 -2.64
CA GLU A 57 -8.52 3.83 -2.81
C GLU A 57 -8.63 2.37 -2.36
N ARG A 58 -9.66 2.08 -1.55
CA ARG A 58 -9.96 0.69 -1.20
C ARG A 58 -10.80 0.12 -2.35
N PRO A 59 -10.43 -1.04 -2.92
CA PRO A 59 -11.30 -1.71 -3.86
C PRO A 59 -12.64 -1.99 -3.16
N GLU A 60 -13.73 -1.98 -3.93
CA GLU A 60 -15.04 -2.33 -3.40
C GLU A 60 -14.95 -3.70 -2.71
N PRO A 61 -15.51 -3.85 -1.50
CA PRO A 61 -15.54 -5.14 -0.85
C PRO A 61 -16.26 -6.12 -1.78
N GLU A 62 -15.72 -7.32 -1.98
CA GLU A 62 -16.54 -8.41 -2.51
C GLU A 62 -17.72 -8.57 -1.54
N GLU A 63 -18.89 -8.11 -1.96
CA GLU A 63 -20.13 -8.48 -1.30
C GLU A 63 -20.19 -10.01 -1.28
N LYS A 64 -20.34 -10.54 -0.06
CA LYS A 64 -20.43 -11.97 0.22
C LYS A 64 -21.63 -12.63 -0.46
#